data_AF-A0A957HQU9-F1
#
_entry.id   AF-A0A957HQU9-F1
#
_cell.length_a   1.000
_cell.length_b   1.000
_cell.length_c   1.000
_cell.angle_alpha   90.00
_cell.angle_beta   90.00
_cell.angle_gamma   90.00
#
_symmetry.space_group_name_H-M   'P 1'
#
loop_
_entity.id
_entity.type
_entity.pdbx_description
1 polymer ?
#
loop_
_entity_poly.entity_id
_entity_poly.type
_entity_poly.pdbx_seq_one_letter_code
_entity_poly.pdbx_strand_id
1 'polypeptide(L)'
;TIPLIIGGLTGALPLFILQQLWVGHPLGMATAANLWGYGRPDSYLAQTLFGGELPRSIIAGNFLFHIDSHDAATFSAALATIIGIGLFFFALRIPRYHKKAVLWIATLLILAGTLIWSIIARHNMVTGLISTFPLFGISIVYASEDEHNQSTHKTYRIVFITCAIYLFAMLTFWPTFGARVWGARYLLTAYPLLLFLAFYNLAAYRSRFPPSLQKTLLTAFTVLVIASTGLQFLGYRFNQTIVTSLVADRDAAAASPVDVILTNHPFWPALIGPLPDKKYYYVKSDADLAYLIPRLYEANARSFTIILLESDQLTMPTQLDDIAITQSSPFMFQMTKTDN
;
A
#
# COMPACT_ATOMS: atom_id res chain seq x y z
N THR A 1 10.80 -6.89 -30.49
CA THR A 1 9.54 -6.45 -29.85
C THR A 1 8.82 -7.62 -29.18
N ILE A 2 8.52 -8.71 -29.91
CA ILE A 2 7.88 -9.91 -29.37
C ILE A 2 8.62 -10.56 -28.16
N PRO A 3 9.96 -10.74 -28.17
CA PRO A 3 10.66 -11.31 -27.01
C PRO A 3 10.61 -10.43 -25.76
N LEU A 4 10.48 -9.12 -25.95
CA LEU A 4 10.40 -8.11 -24.90
C LEU A 4 9.01 -8.10 -24.25
N ILE A 5 7.96 -8.26 -25.07
CA ILE A 5 6.58 -8.43 -24.63
C ILE A 5 6.44 -9.75 -23.87
N ILE A 6 6.99 -10.84 -24.42
CA ILE A 6 6.99 -12.16 -23.77
C ILE A 6 7.75 -12.09 -22.45
N GLY A 7 8.93 -11.47 -22.41
CA GLY A 7 9.71 -11.27 -21.19
C GLY A 7 9.01 -10.41 -20.13
N GLY A 8 8.29 -9.37 -20.57
CA GLY A 8 7.46 -8.54 -19.68
C GLY A 8 6.26 -9.31 -19.11
N LEU A 9 5.59 -10.11 -19.94
CA LEU A 9 4.47 -10.96 -19.52
C LEU A 9 4.93 -12.10 -18.60
N THR A 10 6.06 -12.74 -18.88
CA THR A 10 6.64 -13.78 -18.01
C THR A 10 7.24 -13.20 -16.73
N GLY A 11 7.70 -11.95 -16.73
CA GLY A 11 8.09 -11.23 -15.50
C GLY A 11 6.90 -10.80 -14.64
N ALA A 12 5.76 -10.49 -15.27
CA ALA A 12 4.52 -10.16 -14.58
C ALA A 12 3.78 -11.40 -14.04
N LEU A 13 3.99 -12.58 -14.64
CA LEU A 13 3.30 -13.82 -14.25
C LEU A 13 3.55 -14.24 -12.79
N PRO A 14 4.80 -14.30 -12.27
CA PRO A 14 5.05 -14.57 -10.86
C PRO A 14 4.40 -13.53 -9.96
N LEU A 15 4.30 -12.29 -10.44
CA LEU A 15 3.70 -11.18 -9.72
C LEU A 15 2.19 -11.30 -9.65
N PHE A 16 1.53 -11.73 -10.73
CA PHE A 16 0.12 -12.07 -10.75
C PHE A 16 -0.20 -13.30 -9.90
N ILE A 17 0.66 -14.31 -9.91
CA ILE A 17 0.53 -15.49 -9.03
C ILE A 17 0.72 -15.07 -7.57
N LEU A 18 1.72 -14.25 -7.26
CA LEU A 18 1.93 -13.71 -5.91
C LEU A 18 0.77 -12.82 -5.46
N GLN A 19 0.23 -11.97 -6.35
CA GLN A 19 -0.96 -11.16 -6.06
C GLN A 19 -2.21 -12.01 -5.87
N GLN A 20 -2.39 -13.08 -6.66
CA GLN A 20 -3.47 -14.03 -6.48
C GLN A 20 -3.35 -14.79 -5.16
N LEU A 21 -2.17 -15.30 -4.83
CA LEU A 21 -1.93 -16.04 -3.58
C LEU A 21 -2.01 -15.14 -2.34
N TRP A 22 -1.66 -13.87 -2.47
CA TRP A 22 -1.65 -12.92 -1.36
C TRP A 22 -2.98 -12.19 -1.17
N VAL A 23 -3.68 -11.86 -2.26
CA VAL A 23 -4.86 -10.97 -2.25
C VAL A 23 -6.12 -11.65 -2.80
N GLY A 24 -6.02 -12.89 -3.30
CA GLY A 24 -7.14 -13.63 -3.88
C GLY A 24 -7.56 -13.17 -5.27
N HIS A 25 -6.84 -12.22 -5.90
CA HIS A 25 -7.15 -11.68 -7.22
C HIS A 25 -5.88 -11.44 -8.06
N PRO A 26 -5.86 -11.77 -9.38
CA PRO A 26 -4.62 -11.76 -10.15
C PRO A 26 -4.12 -10.33 -10.38
N LEU A 27 -4.99 -9.32 -10.33
CA LEU A 27 -4.61 -7.90 -10.39
C LEU A 27 -4.41 -7.24 -9.00
N GLY A 28 -4.49 -8.02 -7.91
CA GLY A 28 -4.43 -7.48 -6.54
C GLY A 28 -5.65 -6.64 -6.14
N MET A 29 -6.70 -6.65 -6.96
CA MET A 29 -7.97 -5.91 -6.75
C MET A 29 -9.05 -6.87 -6.24
N ALA A 30 -9.10 -7.14 -4.94
CA ALA A 30 -10.13 -8.02 -4.38
C ALA A 30 -11.55 -7.42 -4.41
N THR A 31 -11.71 -6.11 -4.62
CA THR A 31 -13.03 -5.45 -4.65
C THR A 31 -13.05 -4.23 -5.58
N ALA A 32 -12.96 -4.44 -6.90
CA ALA A 32 -13.32 -3.40 -7.87
C ALA A 32 -14.85 -3.35 -8.06
N ALA A 33 -15.62 -3.08 -6.99
CA ALA A 33 -17.05 -2.87 -7.14
C ALA A 33 -17.38 -1.55 -7.85
N ASN A 34 -16.46 -0.57 -7.91
CA ASN A 34 -16.84 0.80 -8.25
C ASN A 34 -15.92 1.49 -9.26
N LEU A 35 -16.02 1.08 -10.52
CA LEU A 35 -15.65 1.93 -11.66
C LEU A 35 -16.73 3.01 -11.94
N TRP A 36 -17.88 2.98 -11.24
CA TRP A 36 -19.08 3.80 -11.52
C TRP A 36 -19.65 4.54 -10.30
N GLY A 37 -18.80 5.03 -9.38
CA GLY A 37 -19.21 6.11 -8.46
C GLY A 37 -19.77 5.70 -7.09
N TYR A 38 -19.50 4.50 -6.60
CA TYR A 38 -19.69 4.17 -5.18
C TYR A 38 -18.35 4.19 -4.43
N GLY A 39 -18.28 4.88 -3.29
CA GLY A 39 -17.11 4.88 -2.41
C GLY A 39 -15.94 5.73 -2.89
N ARG A 40 -15.85 6.97 -2.42
CA ARG A 40 -14.62 7.78 -2.35
C ARG A 40 -13.88 7.41 -1.06
N PRO A 41 -13.05 6.35 -0.99
CA PRO A 41 -12.66 5.79 0.30
C PRO A 41 -11.74 6.74 1.10
N ASP A 42 -11.14 7.74 0.43
CA ASP A 42 -10.28 8.75 1.05
C ASP A 42 -11.04 9.96 1.65
N SER A 43 -12.22 10.35 1.11
CA SER A 43 -13.03 11.41 1.73
C SER A 43 -13.59 10.95 3.09
N TYR A 44 -13.89 9.65 3.23
CA TYR A 44 -14.47 9.05 4.43
C TYR A 44 -13.48 8.88 5.60
N LEU A 45 -12.16 8.86 5.36
CA LEU A 45 -11.12 8.75 6.39
C LEU A 45 -10.54 10.12 6.77
N ALA A 46 -10.41 11.02 5.78
CA ALA A 46 -10.06 12.42 6.02
C ALA A 46 -11.12 13.16 6.86
N GLN A 47 -12.40 12.99 6.56
CA GLN A 47 -13.49 13.63 7.30
C GLN A 47 -13.58 13.17 8.77
N THR A 48 -13.22 11.93 9.08
CA THR A 48 -13.36 11.32 10.42
C THR A 48 -12.15 11.49 11.32
N LEU A 49 -10.92 11.48 10.79
CA LEU A 49 -9.71 11.73 11.60
C LEU A 49 -9.32 13.20 11.66
N PHE A 50 -9.68 14.01 10.65
CA PHE A 50 -9.19 15.39 10.50
C PHE A 50 -10.31 16.44 10.37
N GLY A 51 -11.58 16.05 10.50
CA GLY A 51 -12.72 16.98 10.48
C GLY A 51 -12.97 17.68 9.15
N GLY A 52 -12.37 17.22 8.05
CA GLY A 52 -12.50 17.84 6.73
C GLY A 52 -11.84 17.03 5.60
N GLU A 53 -12.03 17.45 4.36
CA GLU A 53 -11.33 16.85 3.22
C GLU A 53 -9.85 17.25 3.24
N LEU A 54 -8.95 16.25 3.30
CA LEU A 54 -7.51 16.50 3.17
C LEU A 54 -7.21 16.99 1.75
N PRO A 55 -6.42 18.06 1.58
CA PRO A 55 -5.95 18.49 0.27
C PRO A 55 -5.24 17.35 -0.47
N ARG A 56 -5.47 17.24 -1.78
CA ARG A 56 -4.84 16.21 -2.63
C ARG A 56 -3.31 16.16 -2.50
N SER A 57 -2.67 17.31 -2.28
CA SER A 57 -1.22 17.42 -2.06
C SER A 57 -0.76 16.68 -0.79
N ILE A 58 -1.54 16.70 0.29
CA ILE A 58 -1.24 15.99 1.54
C ILE A 58 -1.39 14.47 1.31
N ILE A 59 -2.43 14.06 0.59
CA ILE A 59 -2.65 12.64 0.26
C ILE A 59 -1.52 12.10 -0.63
N ALA A 60 -1.12 12.87 -1.65
CA ALA A 60 0.02 12.53 -2.51
C ALA A 60 1.34 12.50 -1.72
N GLY A 61 1.55 13.45 -0.80
CA GLY A 61 2.69 13.44 0.11
C GLY A 61 2.74 12.17 0.97
N ASN A 62 1.59 11.74 1.49
CA ASN A 62 1.46 10.49 2.25
C ASN A 62 1.69 9.25 1.40
N PHE A 63 1.21 9.24 0.17
CA PHE A 63 1.47 8.16 -0.77
C PHE A 63 2.96 8.04 -1.12
N LEU A 64 3.68 9.15 -1.24
CA LEU A 64 5.11 9.12 -1.53
C LEU A 64 5.95 8.77 -0.30
N PHE A 65 5.68 9.40 0.84
CA PHE A 65 6.61 9.42 1.97
C PHE A 65 6.04 8.87 3.28
N HIS A 66 4.72 8.64 3.39
CA HIS A 66 4.06 8.27 4.65
C HIS A 66 4.40 9.24 5.81
N ILE A 67 3.68 10.36 5.87
CA ILE A 67 3.87 11.43 6.86
C ILE A 67 2.60 11.56 7.70
N ASP A 68 2.61 11.00 8.89
CA ASP A 68 1.48 11.13 9.80
C ASP A 68 1.39 12.56 10.35
N SER A 69 0.16 13.07 10.40
CA SER A 69 -0.09 14.43 10.87
C SER A 69 0.30 14.55 12.34
N HIS A 70 1.04 15.61 12.67
CA HIS A 70 1.57 15.87 14.01
C HIS A 70 2.62 14.85 14.50
N ASP A 71 3.15 13.99 13.62
CA ASP A 71 4.26 13.09 13.97
C ASP A 71 5.59 13.61 13.41
N ALA A 72 6.41 14.17 14.31
CA ALA A 72 7.74 14.68 13.97
C ALA A 72 8.71 13.58 13.50
N ALA A 73 8.51 12.33 13.88
CA ALA A 73 9.38 11.22 13.50
C ALA A 73 9.14 10.81 12.04
N THR A 74 7.89 10.65 11.61
CA THR A 74 7.58 10.35 10.18
C THR A 74 8.01 11.48 9.26
N PHE A 75 7.84 12.74 9.68
CA PHE A 75 8.32 13.90 8.94
C PHE A 75 9.85 13.92 8.82
N SER A 76 10.56 13.68 9.93
CA SER A 76 12.03 13.63 9.94
C SER A 76 12.56 12.50 9.06
N ALA A 77 11.89 11.34 9.08
CA ALA A 77 12.22 10.21 8.23
C ALA A 77 12.06 10.54 6.73
N ALA A 78 10.94 11.19 6.38
CA ALA A 78 10.69 11.67 5.02
C ALA A 78 11.76 12.67 4.58
N LEU A 79 12.05 13.67 5.40
CA LEU A 79 13.03 14.71 5.09
C LEU A 79 14.43 14.11 4.89
N ALA A 80 14.89 13.25 5.82
CA ALA A 80 16.17 12.56 5.71
C ALA A 80 16.25 11.75 4.40
N THR A 81 15.19 11.02 4.06
CA THR A 81 15.15 10.20 2.84
C THR A 81 15.14 11.06 1.57
N ILE A 82 14.40 12.17 1.54
CA ILE A 82 14.39 13.12 0.41
C ILE A 82 15.78 13.71 0.17
N ILE A 83 16.43 14.20 1.23
CA ILE A 83 17.78 14.75 1.16
C ILE A 83 18.76 13.67 0.71
N GLY A 84 18.65 12.47 1.27
CA GLY A 84 19.47 11.32 0.90
C GLY A 84 19.33 10.96 -0.58
N ILE A 85 18.10 10.85 -1.09
CA ILE A 85 17.81 10.59 -2.52
C ILE A 85 18.37 11.71 -3.40
N GLY A 86 18.19 12.97 -3.03
CA GLY A 86 18.72 14.12 -3.78
C GLY A 86 20.25 14.10 -3.85
N LEU A 87 20.93 13.84 -2.72
CA LEU A 87 22.38 13.69 -2.69
C LEU A 87 22.85 12.48 -3.50
N PHE A 88 22.12 11.36 -3.46
CA PHE A 88 22.43 10.18 -4.26
C PHE A 88 22.32 10.49 -5.76
N PHE A 89 21.24 11.18 -6.16
CA PHE A 89 21.04 11.64 -7.53
C PHE A 89 22.21 12.54 -7.98
N PHE A 90 22.59 13.53 -7.19
CA PHE A 90 23.70 14.42 -7.51
C PHE A 90 25.04 13.69 -7.57
N ALA A 91 25.29 12.76 -6.65
CA ALA A 91 26.49 11.94 -6.63
C ALA A 91 26.61 11.01 -7.85
N LEU A 92 25.49 10.62 -8.46
CA LEU A 92 25.49 9.86 -9.70
C LEU A 92 25.61 10.76 -10.94
N ARG A 93 24.87 11.87 -10.98
CA ARG A 93 24.71 12.68 -12.20
C ARG A 93 25.75 13.77 -12.42
N ILE A 94 26.21 14.42 -11.35
CA ILE A 94 27.00 15.64 -11.48
C ILE A 94 28.46 15.34 -11.12
N PRO A 95 29.41 15.48 -12.07
CA PRO A 95 30.83 15.13 -11.85
C PRO A 95 31.45 15.77 -10.61
N ARG A 96 31.08 17.01 -10.29
CA ARG A 96 31.56 17.73 -9.09
C ARG A 96 31.24 17.00 -7.77
N TYR A 97 30.19 16.19 -7.75
CA TYR A 97 29.71 15.45 -6.58
C TYR A 97 30.08 13.96 -6.60
N HIS A 98 30.89 13.51 -7.57
CA HIS A 98 31.44 12.14 -7.63
C HIS A 98 32.47 11.91 -6.52
N LYS A 99 32.01 11.87 -5.27
CA LYS A 99 32.83 11.75 -4.07
C LYS A 99 32.25 10.66 -3.19
N LYS A 100 33.14 9.81 -2.63
CA LYS A 100 32.76 8.72 -1.73
C LYS A 100 31.95 9.22 -0.54
N ALA A 101 32.36 10.36 0.02
CA ALA A 101 31.68 10.98 1.15
C ALA A 101 30.22 11.33 0.82
N VAL A 102 29.95 11.84 -0.39
CA VAL A 102 28.57 12.22 -0.78
C VAL A 102 27.71 10.96 -0.93
N LEU A 103 28.21 9.90 -1.58
CA LEU A 103 27.50 8.61 -1.67
C LEU A 103 27.20 8.02 -0.29
N TRP A 104 28.16 8.07 0.64
CA TRP A 104 27.96 7.56 1.99
C TRP A 104 26.96 8.38 2.79
N ILE A 105 27.06 9.71 2.77
CA ILE A 105 26.09 10.59 3.44
C ILE A 105 24.69 10.35 2.87
N ALA A 106 24.56 10.26 1.55
CA ALA A 106 23.29 9.94 0.89
C ALA A 106 22.71 8.60 1.37
N THR A 107 23.54 7.56 1.39
CA THR A 107 23.14 6.22 1.84
C THR A 107 22.72 6.23 3.31
N LEU A 108 23.51 6.86 4.18
CA LEU A 108 23.22 6.94 5.62
C LEU A 108 21.92 7.69 5.89
N LEU A 109 21.63 8.78 5.16
CA LEU A 109 20.38 9.51 5.31
C LEU A 109 19.16 8.68 4.87
N ILE A 110 19.26 7.95 3.76
CA ILE A 110 18.20 7.02 3.33
C ILE A 110 17.99 5.92 4.37
N LEU A 111 19.08 5.33 4.89
CA LEU A 111 19.00 4.29 5.91
C LEU A 111 18.43 4.81 7.23
N ALA A 112 18.80 6.03 7.65
CA ALA A 112 18.25 6.64 8.85
C ALA A 112 16.74 6.85 8.72
N GLY A 113 16.26 7.40 7.61
CA GLY A 113 14.83 7.54 7.36
C GLY A 113 14.10 6.19 7.31
N THR A 114 14.69 5.21 6.62
CA THR A 114 14.19 3.83 6.55
C THR A 114 14.10 3.18 7.93
N LEU A 115 15.11 3.37 8.78
CA LEU A 115 15.15 2.82 10.13
C LEU A 115 14.07 3.45 11.03
N ILE A 116 13.89 4.77 10.95
CA ILE A 116 12.83 5.46 11.70
C ILE A 116 11.45 4.91 11.28
N TRP A 117 11.17 4.82 9.97
CA TRP A 117 9.93 4.19 9.50
C TRP A 117 9.80 2.74 9.93
N SER A 118 10.89 1.96 9.95
CA SER A 118 10.85 0.55 10.41
C SER A 118 10.50 0.42 11.90
N ILE A 119 10.93 1.38 12.73
CA ILE A 119 10.58 1.43 14.16
C ILE A 119 9.10 1.77 14.32
N ILE A 120 8.60 2.75 13.57
CA ILE A 120 7.17 3.14 13.55
C ILE A 120 6.31 1.99 12.99
N ALA A 121 6.84 1.27 12.00
CA ALA A 121 6.17 0.15 11.34
C ALA A 121 5.83 -1.02 12.28
N ARG A 122 6.42 -1.05 13.50
CA ARG A 122 6.07 -2.02 14.53
C ARG A 122 4.64 -1.86 15.03
N HIS A 123 4.10 -0.65 14.94
CA HIS A 123 2.79 -0.31 15.47
C HIS A 123 1.79 0.06 14.37
N ASN A 124 2.27 0.59 13.23
CA ASN A 124 1.43 1.06 12.13
C ASN A 124 1.91 0.53 10.77
N MET A 125 1.04 0.46 9.76
CA MET A 125 1.50 0.19 8.39
C MET A 125 2.17 1.41 7.77
N VAL A 126 3.42 1.25 7.32
CA VAL A 126 4.10 2.22 6.47
C VAL A 126 3.74 1.93 5.01
N THR A 127 3.10 2.88 4.33
CA THR A 127 2.48 2.66 3.01
C THR A 127 3.07 3.50 1.88
N GLY A 128 4.11 4.30 2.15
CA GLY A 128 4.67 5.23 1.17
C GLY A 128 5.62 4.55 0.18
N LEU A 129 5.63 5.00 -1.08
CA LEU A 129 6.52 4.43 -2.10
C LEU A 129 7.99 4.58 -1.74
N ILE A 130 8.40 5.80 -1.40
CA ILE A 130 9.79 6.12 -1.07
C ILE A 130 10.13 5.52 0.30
N SER A 131 9.17 5.46 1.22
CA SER A 131 9.39 4.86 2.53
C SER A 131 9.53 3.34 2.53
N THR A 132 9.00 2.66 1.51
CA THR A 132 9.10 1.20 1.36
C THR A 132 10.13 0.76 0.32
N PHE A 133 10.71 1.70 -0.44
CA PHE A 133 11.69 1.42 -1.49
C PHE A 133 12.93 2.32 -1.43
N PRO A 134 13.89 2.02 -0.54
CA PRO A 134 15.15 2.77 -0.38
C PRO A 134 16.00 2.92 -1.66
N LEU A 135 15.79 2.06 -2.65
CA LEU A 135 16.47 2.10 -3.95
C LEU A 135 15.88 3.13 -4.93
N PHE A 136 14.85 3.87 -4.53
CA PHE A 136 14.15 4.82 -5.41
C PHE A 136 15.11 5.81 -6.07
N GLY A 137 16.06 6.37 -5.32
CA GLY A 137 17.04 7.32 -5.83
C GLY A 137 17.90 6.78 -6.97
N ILE A 138 18.29 5.49 -6.92
CA ILE A 138 19.06 4.85 -8.00
C ILE A 138 18.15 4.53 -9.19
N SER A 139 16.89 4.21 -8.93
CA SER A 139 15.92 3.77 -9.95
C SER A 139 15.49 4.89 -10.89
N ILE A 140 15.39 6.12 -10.39
CA ILE A 140 14.92 7.27 -11.19
C ILE A 140 16.04 8.02 -11.91
N VAL A 141 17.31 7.72 -11.59
CA VAL A 141 18.44 8.41 -12.22
C VAL A 141 18.57 7.91 -13.65
N TYR A 142 18.24 8.76 -14.62
CA TYR A 142 18.41 8.37 -16.01
C TYR A 142 19.88 8.14 -16.36
N ALA A 143 20.27 6.94 -16.79
CA ALA A 143 21.60 6.72 -17.35
C ALA A 143 21.56 6.94 -18.86
N SER A 144 22.14 8.04 -19.37
CA SER A 144 22.33 8.17 -20.83
C SER A 144 23.56 7.36 -21.23
N GLU A 145 23.39 6.27 -21.97
CA GLU A 145 24.50 5.41 -22.42
C GLU A 145 25.07 5.79 -23.78
N ASP A 146 26.38 5.53 -23.90
CA ASP A 146 27.18 5.58 -25.11
C ASP A 146 26.67 4.58 -26.16
N GLU A 147 26.90 4.89 -27.43
CA GLU A 147 26.25 4.30 -28.62
C GLU A 147 26.32 2.77 -28.77
N HIS A 148 27.14 2.08 -27.98
CA HIS A 148 27.48 0.66 -28.15
C HIS A 148 26.38 -0.35 -27.73
N ASN A 149 25.32 0.05 -27.01
CA ASN A 149 24.29 -0.89 -26.55
C ASN A 149 22.84 -0.37 -26.75
N GLN A 150 22.52 0.00 -27.99
CA GLN A 150 21.22 0.60 -28.34
C GLN A 150 19.99 -0.25 -27.95
N SER A 151 20.09 -1.58 -27.99
CA SER A 151 18.96 -2.48 -27.68
C SER A 151 18.58 -2.43 -26.18
N THR A 152 19.58 -2.49 -25.30
CA THR A 152 19.35 -2.45 -23.84
C THR A 152 18.85 -1.07 -23.42
N HIS A 153 19.37 0.00 -24.02
CA HIS A 153 18.90 1.36 -23.77
C HIS A 153 17.43 1.59 -24.21
N LYS A 154 16.98 0.97 -25.32
CA LYS A 154 15.56 1.00 -25.72
C LYS A 154 14.67 0.34 -24.67
N THR A 155 15.09 -0.81 -24.15
CA THR A 155 14.38 -1.52 -23.06
C THR A 155 14.29 -0.64 -21.81
N TYR A 156 15.42 -0.07 -21.39
CA TYR A 156 15.47 0.87 -20.27
C TYR A 156 14.50 2.03 -20.45
N ARG A 157 14.50 2.68 -21.62
CA ARG A 157 13.59 3.80 -21.92
C ARG A 157 12.12 3.40 -21.82
N ILE A 158 11.75 2.25 -22.38
CA ILE A 158 10.37 1.75 -22.30
C ILE A 158 10.00 1.52 -20.83
N VAL A 159 10.82 0.80 -20.07
CA VAL A 159 10.56 0.52 -18.65
C VAL A 159 10.47 1.81 -17.83
N PHE A 160 11.38 2.75 -18.06
CA PHE A 160 11.38 4.05 -17.38
C PHE A 160 10.11 4.84 -17.68
N ILE A 161 9.73 4.95 -18.96
CA ILE A 161 8.51 5.67 -19.38
C ILE A 161 7.27 4.98 -18.81
N THR A 162 7.16 3.65 -18.91
CA THR A 162 6.03 2.89 -18.36
C THR A 162 5.94 3.08 -16.85
N CYS A 163 7.05 2.99 -16.12
CA CYS A 163 7.10 3.23 -14.69
C CYS A 163 6.71 4.68 -14.35
N ALA A 164 7.19 5.67 -15.09
CA ALA A 164 6.88 7.08 -14.88
C ALA A 164 5.40 7.38 -15.14
N ILE A 165 4.83 6.88 -16.24
CA ILE A 165 3.40 7.01 -16.55
C ILE A 165 2.57 6.35 -15.47
N TYR A 166 2.95 5.15 -15.04
CA TYR A 166 2.26 4.44 -13.96
C TYR A 166 2.28 5.25 -12.66
N LEU A 167 3.46 5.68 -12.20
CA LEU A 167 3.58 6.48 -10.98
C LEU A 167 2.86 7.83 -11.08
N PHE A 168 2.86 8.47 -12.24
CA PHE A 168 2.13 9.71 -12.47
C PHE A 168 0.61 9.51 -12.46
N ALA A 169 0.10 8.49 -13.16
CA ALA A 169 -1.31 8.11 -13.12
C ALA A 169 -1.73 7.79 -11.69
N MET A 170 -0.89 7.05 -10.97
CA MET A 170 -1.07 6.79 -9.56
C MET A 170 -1.15 8.09 -8.75
N LEU A 171 -0.17 8.97 -8.80
CA LEU A 171 -0.25 10.25 -8.08
C LEU A 171 -1.48 11.10 -8.41
N THR A 172 -1.98 11.00 -9.65
CA THR A 172 -3.11 11.81 -10.15
C THR A 172 -4.48 11.22 -9.74
N PHE A 173 -4.66 9.92 -9.87
CA PHE A 173 -5.94 9.24 -9.63
C PHE A 173 -6.07 8.68 -8.21
N TRP A 174 -4.96 8.35 -7.56
CA TRP A 174 -4.96 7.62 -6.29
C TRP A 174 -5.57 8.36 -5.10
N PRO A 175 -5.43 9.70 -4.95
CA PRO A 175 -6.05 10.42 -3.83
C PRO A 175 -7.59 10.31 -3.76
N THR A 176 -8.23 9.70 -4.75
CA THR A 176 -9.68 9.49 -4.80
C THR A 176 -10.15 8.05 -4.61
N PHE A 177 -9.25 7.05 -4.48
CA PHE A 177 -9.61 5.60 -4.55
C PHE A 177 -9.07 4.71 -3.41
N GLY A 178 -8.91 5.25 -2.19
CA GLY A 178 -8.65 4.43 -0.99
C GLY A 178 -7.18 4.23 -0.75
N ALA A 179 -6.47 5.35 -0.74
CA ALA A 179 -5.04 5.43 -0.79
C ALA A 179 -4.34 4.75 0.38
N ARG A 180 -4.92 4.85 1.56
CA ARG A 180 -4.39 4.24 2.78
C ARG A 180 -4.71 2.74 2.89
N VAL A 181 -5.79 2.29 2.27
CA VAL A 181 -6.26 0.90 2.37
C VAL A 181 -5.58 0.00 1.33
N TRP A 182 -5.34 0.54 0.12
CA TRP A 182 -4.76 -0.20 -1.00
C TRP A 182 -3.39 0.35 -1.47
N GLY A 183 -2.91 1.41 -0.80
CA GLY A 183 -1.61 2.10 -0.91
C GLY A 183 -0.43 1.26 -1.38
N ALA A 184 0.00 0.35 -0.52
CA ALA A 184 1.15 -0.49 -0.80
C ALA A 184 0.90 -1.52 -1.92
N ARG A 185 -0.37 -1.89 -2.18
CA ARG A 185 -0.71 -2.96 -3.12
C ARG A 185 -0.51 -2.56 -4.56
N TYR A 186 -0.94 -1.38 -4.98
CA TYR A 186 -0.69 -1.01 -6.37
C TYR A 186 0.77 -0.64 -6.62
N LEU A 187 1.53 -0.28 -5.58
CA LEU A 187 2.98 -0.12 -5.72
C LEU A 187 3.70 -1.43 -6.10
N LEU A 188 3.09 -2.60 -5.90
CA LEU A 188 3.63 -3.89 -6.34
C LEU A 188 3.87 -3.96 -7.85
N THR A 189 3.08 -3.24 -8.66
CA THR A 189 3.28 -3.22 -10.12
C THR A 189 4.48 -2.37 -10.50
N ALA A 190 4.71 -1.27 -9.78
CA ALA A 190 5.87 -0.40 -10.00
C ALA A 190 7.17 -1.04 -9.49
N TYR A 191 7.10 -1.85 -8.44
CA TYR A 191 8.28 -2.35 -7.72
C TYR A 191 9.29 -3.11 -8.59
N PRO A 192 8.92 -4.09 -9.44
CA PRO A 192 9.89 -4.77 -10.31
C PRO A 192 10.45 -3.86 -11.39
N LEU A 193 9.64 -2.93 -11.91
CA LEU A 193 10.11 -1.95 -12.90
C LEU A 193 11.17 -1.06 -12.26
N LEU A 194 10.92 -0.57 -11.05
CA LEU A 194 11.87 0.20 -10.26
C LEU A 194 13.13 -0.61 -9.93
N LEU A 195 12.99 -1.87 -9.55
CA LEU A 195 14.13 -2.76 -9.28
C LEU A 195 14.98 -2.96 -10.53
N PHE A 196 14.35 -3.24 -11.68
CA PHE A 196 15.04 -3.33 -12.97
C PHE A 196 15.82 -2.05 -13.28
N LEU A 197 15.19 -0.88 -13.12
CA LEU A 197 15.84 0.41 -13.33
C LEU A 197 17.02 0.60 -12.36
N ALA A 198 16.87 0.21 -11.10
CA ALA A 198 17.94 0.29 -10.10
C ALA A 198 19.17 -0.53 -10.51
N PHE A 199 18.97 -1.78 -10.94
CA PHE A 199 20.05 -2.67 -11.39
C PHE A 199 20.69 -2.18 -12.69
N TYR A 200 19.88 -1.73 -13.66
CA TYR A 200 20.39 -1.17 -14.91
C TYR A 200 21.27 0.06 -14.63
N ASN A 201 20.79 0.99 -13.81
CA ASN A 201 21.53 2.20 -13.44
C ASN A 201 22.80 1.85 -12.64
N LEU A 202 22.76 0.89 -11.72
CA LEU A 202 23.96 0.41 -11.03
C LEU A 202 25.03 -0.06 -12.03
N ALA A 203 24.64 -0.89 -13.01
CA ALA A 203 25.57 -1.39 -14.02
C ALA A 203 26.15 -0.25 -14.88
N ALA A 204 25.29 0.66 -15.35
CA ALA A 204 25.68 1.78 -16.20
C ALA A 204 26.59 2.80 -15.49
N TYR A 205 26.40 3.06 -14.19
CA TYR A 205 27.27 3.97 -13.43
C TYR A 205 28.54 3.30 -12.92
N ARG A 206 28.50 2.00 -12.64
CA ARG A 206 29.68 1.24 -12.22
C ARG A 206 30.77 1.30 -13.29
N SER A 207 30.44 1.18 -14.58
CA SER A 207 31.44 1.25 -15.65
C SER A 207 32.10 2.63 -15.80
N ARG A 208 31.43 3.71 -15.37
CA ARG A 208 31.88 5.11 -15.54
C ARG A 208 32.72 5.63 -14.39
N PHE A 209 32.62 5.01 -13.22
CA PHE A 209 33.31 5.48 -12.02
C PHE A 209 34.69 4.88 -11.87
N PRO A 210 35.64 5.58 -11.22
CA PRO A 210 36.92 4.99 -10.83
C PRO A 210 36.70 3.84 -9.84
N PRO A 211 37.59 2.83 -9.78
CA PRO A 211 37.38 1.59 -9.00
C PRO A 211 36.99 1.83 -7.53
N SER A 212 37.52 2.90 -6.95
CA SER A 212 37.26 3.25 -5.57
C SER A 212 35.82 3.75 -5.32
N LEU A 213 35.23 4.48 -6.28
CA LEU A 213 33.82 4.89 -6.25
C LEU A 213 32.89 3.74 -6.65
N GLN A 214 33.32 2.88 -7.58
CA GLN A 214 32.57 1.67 -7.93
C GLN A 214 32.31 0.80 -6.70
N LYS A 215 33.35 0.57 -5.89
CA LYS A 215 33.24 -0.23 -4.67
C LYS A 215 32.26 0.42 -3.68
N THR A 216 32.34 1.74 -3.49
CA THR A 216 31.39 2.49 -2.65
C THR A 216 29.95 2.40 -3.16
N LEU A 217 29.74 2.59 -4.47
CA LEU A 217 28.41 2.49 -5.08
C LEU A 217 27.83 1.08 -4.92
N LEU A 218 28.64 0.04 -5.12
CA LEU A 218 28.22 -1.34 -4.95
C LEU A 218 27.85 -1.64 -3.49
N THR A 219 28.65 -1.19 -2.52
CA THR A 219 28.33 -1.36 -1.11
C THR A 219 27.06 -0.60 -0.74
N ALA A 220 26.92 0.66 -1.15
CA ALA A 220 25.72 1.46 -0.92
C ALA A 220 24.48 0.77 -1.48
N PHE A 221 24.52 0.33 -2.74
CA PHE A 221 23.44 -0.42 -3.38
C PHE A 221 23.10 -1.69 -2.60
N THR A 222 24.11 -2.48 -2.21
CA THR A 222 23.91 -3.73 -1.48
C THR A 222 23.21 -3.49 -0.13
N VAL A 223 23.65 -2.48 0.62
CA VAL A 223 23.02 -2.13 1.90
C VAL A 223 21.59 -1.64 1.70
N LEU A 224 21.31 -0.85 0.67
CA LEU A 224 19.94 -0.42 0.35
C LEU A 224 19.04 -1.58 -0.12
N VAL A 225 19.58 -2.57 -0.84
CA VAL A 225 18.85 -3.81 -1.19
C VAL A 225 18.51 -4.60 0.08
N ILE A 226 19.46 -4.77 0.99
CA ILE A 226 19.24 -5.45 2.27
C ILE A 226 18.16 -4.71 3.07
N ALA A 227 18.26 -3.38 3.18
CA ALA A 227 17.25 -2.55 3.86
C ALA A 227 15.87 -2.68 3.21
N SER A 228 15.78 -2.63 1.88
CA SER A 228 14.51 -2.79 1.17
C SER A 228 13.91 -4.18 1.38
N THR A 229 14.74 -5.24 1.32
CA THR A 229 14.30 -6.62 1.58
C THR A 229 13.81 -6.78 3.01
N GLY A 230 14.51 -6.17 3.98
CA GLY A 230 14.11 -6.14 5.38
C GLY A 230 12.75 -5.48 5.59
N LEU A 231 12.50 -4.34 4.96
CA LEU A 231 11.18 -3.67 4.98
C LEU A 231 10.07 -4.55 4.41
N GLN A 232 10.31 -5.19 3.26
CA GLN A 232 9.33 -6.10 2.65
C GLN A 232 9.03 -7.29 3.55
N PHE A 233 10.05 -7.85 4.20
CA PHE A 233 9.87 -8.93 5.17
C PHE A 233 9.08 -8.47 6.41
N LEU A 234 9.34 -7.27 6.94
CA LEU A 234 8.55 -6.70 8.03
C LEU A 234 7.09 -6.49 7.63
N GLY A 235 6.84 -5.96 6.44
CA GLY A 235 5.49 -5.79 5.89
C GLY A 235 4.76 -7.13 5.73
N TYR A 236 5.45 -8.16 5.23
CA TYR A 236 4.91 -9.51 5.14
C TYR A 236 4.58 -10.09 6.52
N ARG A 237 5.49 -9.97 7.49
CA ARG A 237 5.29 -10.44 8.87
C ARG A 237 4.10 -9.75 9.52
N PHE A 238 3.99 -8.44 9.37
CA PHE A 238 2.86 -7.66 9.88
C PHE A 238 1.54 -8.16 9.29
N ASN A 239 1.49 -8.35 7.96
CA ASN A 239 0.30 -8.88 7.30
C ASN A 239 -0.04 -10.30 7.76
N GLN A 240 0.96 -11.17 7.95
CA GLN A 240 0.75 -12.52 8.49
C GLN A 240 0.18 -12.49 9.91
N THR A 241 0.67 -11.59 10.77
CA THR A 241 0.12 -11.43 12.12
C THR A 241 -1.35 -11.02 12.07
N ILE A 242 -1.71 -10.02 11.24
CA ILE A 242 -3.12 -9.60 11.05
C ILE A 242 -3.97 -10.75 10.52
N VAL A 243 -3.51 -11.45 9.48
CA VAL A 243 -4.24 -12.58 8.91
C VAL A 243 -4.48 -13.64 9.97
N THR A 244 -3.45 -13.99 10.75
CA THR A 244 -3.53 -15.02 11.79
C THR A 244 -4.45 -14.62 12.94
N SER A 245 -4.41 -13.36 13.39
CA SER A 245 -5.30 -12.87 14.46
C SER A 245 -6.77 -12.92 14.06
N LEU A 246 -7.06 -12.83 12.76
CA LEU A 246 -8.42 -12.80 12.21
C LEU A 246 -8.94 -14.18 11.78
N VAL A 247 -8.13 -15.25 11.86
CA VAL A 247 -8.57 -16.60 11.49
C VAL A 247 -9.72 -17.07 12.39
N ALA A 248 -9.63 -16.83 13.70
CA ALA A 248 -10.66 -17.24 14.65
C ALA A 248 -12.00 -16.54 14.34
N ASP A 249 -11.96 -15.22 14.10
CA ASP A 249 -13.14 -14.46 13.71
C ASP A 249 -13.71 -14.95 12.38
N ARG A 250 -12.84 -15.30 11.42
CA ARG A 250 -13.28 -15.78 10.09
C ARG A 250 -13.98 -17.12 10.23
N ASP A 251 -13.41 -18.02 11.00
CA ASP A 251 -13.97 -19.36 11.22
C ASP A 251 -15.29 -19.27 12.01
N ALA A 252 -15.38 -18.35 12.97
CA ALA A 252 -16.63 -18.04 13.66
C ALA A 252 -17.69 -17.47 12.71
N ALA A 253 -17.30 -16.56 11.81
CA ALA A 253 -18.18 -15.98 10.80
C ALA A 253 -18.66 -17.00 9.77
N ALA A 254 -17.78 -17.93 9.37
CA ALA A 254 -18.09 -19.03 8.46
C ALA A 254 -19.08 -20.03 9.08
N ALA A 255 -18.90 -20.34 10.37
CA ALA A 255 -19.79 -21.22 11.12
C ALA A 255 -21.13 -20.55 11.50
N SER A 256 -21.19 -19.21 11.48
CA SER A 256 -22.41 -18.46 11.80
C SER A 256 -23.53 -18.79 10.80
N PRO A 257 -24.77 -19.04 11.25
CA PRO A 257 -25.91 -19.23 10.37
C PRO A 257 -26.36 -17.93 9.67
N VAL A 258 -25.72 -16.80 9.99
CA VAL A 258 -26.13 -15.48 9.52
C VAL A 258 -25.43 -15.11 8.22
N ASP A 259 -26.18 -14.71 7.20
CA ASP A 259 -25.64 -14.42 5.87
C ASP A 259 -25.06 -13.02 5.71
N VAL A 260 -25.29 -12.12 6.66
CA VAL A 260 -24.83 -10.73 6.60
C VAL A 260 -23.76 -10.47 7.66
N ILE A 261 -22.60 -9.97 7.23
CA ILE A 261 -21.48 -9.60 8.08
C ILE A 261 -21.19 -8.11 7.91
N LEU A 262 -21.27 -7.39 9.02
CA LEU A 262 -20.90 -5.99 9.13
C LEU A 262 -19.49 -5.89 9.75
N THR A 263 -18.62 -5.09 9.17
CA THR A 263 -17.26 -4.93 9.70
C THR A 263 -16.68 -3.56 9.42
N ASN A 264 -15.84 -3.05 10.32
CA ASN A 264 -14.97 -1.91 10.05
C ASN A 264 -13.53 -2.34 9.74
N HIS A 265 -13.26 -3.63 9.64
CA HIS A 265 -11.90 -4.15 9.56
C HIS A 265 -11.39 -4.10 8.11
N PRO A 266 -10.39 -3.27 7.77
CA PRO A 266 -10.01 -3.00 6.37
C PRO A 266 -9.39 -4.21 5.65
N PHE A 267 -8.87 -5.18 6.41
CA PHE A 267 -8.31 -6.42 5.86
C PHE A 267 -9.33 -7.56 5.71
N TRP A 268 -10.56 -7.38 6.22
CA TRP A 268 -11.59 -8.42 6.19
C TRP A 268 -11.96 -8.89 4.78
N PRO A 269 -12.13 -8.00 3.77
CA PRO A 269 -12.48 -8.43 2.41
C PRO A 269 -11.52 -9.44 1.79
N ALA A 270 -10.23 -9.37 2.12
CA ALA A 270 -9.23 -10.31 1.62
C ALA A 270 -9.32 -11.69 2.31
N LEU A 271 -9.80 -11.73 3.56
CA LEU A 271 -9.90 -12.96 4.37
C LEU A 271 -11.19 -13.74 4.11
N ILE A 272 -12.23 -13.05 3.70
CA ILE A 272 -13.57 -13.61 3.48
C ILE A 272 -13.91 -13.89 2.02
N GLY A 273 -13.03 -13.53 1.08
CA GLY A 273 -13.15 -13.95 -0.33
C GLY A 273 -13.50 -15.45 -0.51
N PRO A 274 -13.04 -16.37 0.36
CA PRO A 274 -13.43 -17.79 0.33
C PRO A 274 -14.82 -18.14 0.90
N LEU A 275 -15.62 -17.18 1.37
CA LEU A 275 -16.94 -17.41 1.97
C LEU A 275 -18.05 -16.88 1.03
N PRO A 276 -18.37 -17.62 -0.06
CA PRO A 276 -19.25 -17.13 -1.13
C PRO A 276 -20.70 -16.89 -0.69
N ASP A 277 -21.13 -17.58 0.38
CA ASP A 277 -22.53 -17.55 0.84
C ASP A 277 -22.84 -16.37 1.77
N LYS A 278 -21.85 -15.52 2.05
CA LYS A 278 -21.98 -14.39 2.97
C LYS A 278 -21.92 -13.07 2.22
N LYS A 279 -22.75 -12.11 2.64
CA LYS A 279 -22.76 -10.72 2.20
C LYS A 279 -21.99 -9.86 3.19
N TYR A 280 -21.15 -8.99 2.65
CA TYR A 280 -20.23 -8.17 3.44
C TYR A 280 -20.49 -6.70 3.23
N TYR A 281 -20.58 -5.98 4.34
CA TYR A 281 -20.74 -4.53 4.33
C TYR A 281 -19.70 -3.91 5.25
N TYR A 282 -18.98 -2.92 4.72
CA TYR A 282 -18.06 -2.13 5.50
C TYR A 282 -18.83 -1.02 6.22
N VAL A 283 -18.67 -0.92 7.54
CA VAL A 283 -19.38 0.02 8.40
C VAL A 283 -18.37 0.67 9.30
N LYS A 284 -18.26 2.01 9.28
CA LYS A 284 -17.20 2.71 10.02
C LYS A 284 -17.74 3.56 11.18
N SER A 285 -18.98 3.97 11.08
CA SER A 285 -19.61 4.89 12.04
C SER A 285 -21.01 4.45 12.39
N ASP A 286 -21.52 4.97 13.50
CA ASP A 286 -22.91 4.77 13.92
C ASP A 286 -23.90 5.31 12.87
N ALA A 287 -23.51 6.33 12.09
CA ALA A 287 -24.31 6.85 10.97
C ALA A 287 -24.39 5.84 9.81
N ASP A 288 -23.32 5.11 9.51
CA ASP A 288 -23.33 4.04 8.51
C ASP A 288 -24.24 2.90 8.97
N LEU A 289 -24.22 2.54 10.26
CA LEU A 289 -25.14 1.56 10.85
C LEU A 289 -26.60 2.01 10.70
N ALA A 290 -26.89 3.26 11.10
CA ALA A 290 -28.23 3.85 11.01
C ALA A 290 -28.77 3.85 9.57
N TYR A 291 -27.90 4.08 8.59
CA TYR A 291 -28.26 4.02 7.18
C TYR A 291 -28.45 2.58 6.66
N LEU A 292 -27.59 1.65 7.07
CA LEU A 292 -27.51 0.32 6.47
C LEU A 292 -28.54 -0.65 7.06
N ILE A 293 -28.79 -0.61 8.37
CA ILE A 293 -29.64 -1.58 9.06
C ILE A 293 -31.09 -1.60 8.52
N PRO A 294 -31.78 -0.45 8.35
CA PRO A 294 -33.12 -0.45 7.76
C PRO A 294 -33.17 -1.06 6.37
N ARG A 295 -32.17 -0.78 5.52
CA ARG A 295 -32.07 -1.34 4.16
C ARG A 295 -31.81 -2.84 4.15
N LEU A 296 -31.01 -3.33 5.09
CA LEU A 296 -30.81 -4.77 5.26
C LEU A 296 -32.13 -5.46 5.65
N TYR A 297 -32.89 -4.83 6.56
CA TYR A 297 -34.20 -5.34 6.95
C TYR A 297 -35.21 -5.35 5.79
N GLU A 298 -35.29 -4.27 5.01
CA GLU A 298 -36.08 -4.20 3.78
C GLU A 298 -35.65 -5.27 2.75
N ALA A 299 -34.36 -5.57 2.67
CA ALA A 299 -33.80 -6.64 1.85
C ALA A 299 -33.97 -8.05 2.44
N ASN A 300 -34.85 -8.22 3.44
CA ASN A 300 -35.15 -9.48 4.14
C ASN A 300 -34.01 -10.09 4.94
N ALA A 301 -32.93 -9.36 5.23
CA ALA A 301 -32.02 -9.78 6.28
C ALA A 301 -32.72 -9.60 7.63
N ARG A 302 -32.71 -10.64 8.47
CA ARG A 302 -33.30 -10.61 9.83
C ARG A 302 -32.26 -10.70 10.93
N SER A 303 -31.03 -11.01 10.57
CA SER A 303 -29.90 -11.07 11.48
C SER A 303 -28.64 -10.65 10.76
N PHE A 304 -27.68 -10.14 11.51
CA PHE A 304 -26.34 -9.83 11.02
C PHE A 304 -25.30 -10.14 12.10
N THR A 305 -24.07 -10.41 11.68
CA THR A 305 -22.92 -10.55 12.58
C THR A 305 -22.07 -9.29 12.49
N ILE A 306 -21.55 -8.78 13.61
CA ILE A 306 -20.57 -7.68 13.60
C ILE A 306 -19.18 -8.18 13.97
N ILE A 307 -18.17 -7.78 13.20
CA ILE A 307 -16.77 -8.10 13.46
C ILE A 307 -15.99 -6.80 13.38
N LEU A 308 -15.51 -6.34 14.53
CA LEU A 308 -14.85 -5.05 14.68
C LEU A 308 -13.36 -5.19 14.92
N LEU A 309 -12.60 -4.20 14.46
CA LEU A 309 -11.23 -3.98 14.90
C LEU A 309 -11.26 -3.65 16.41
N GLU A 310 -10.49 -4.37 17.23
CA GLU A 310 -10.53 -4.38 18.71
C GLU A 310 -10.56 -2.99 19.40
N SER A 311 -10.11 -1.92 18.73
CA SER A 311 -10.06 -0.55 19.26
C SER A 311 -11.28 0.32 18.97
N ASP A 312 -12.15 -0.10 18.04
CA ASP A 312 -13.27 0.72 17.57
C ASP A 312 -14.58 0.25 18.19
N GLN A 313 -15.16 1.09 19.04
CA GLN A 313 -16.51 0.86 19.57
C GLN A 313 -17.52 1.51 18.63
N LEU A 314 -18.17 0.71 17.79
CA LEU A 314 -19.44 1.10 17.21
C LEU A 314 -20.52 0.94 18.28
N THR A 315 -21.31 1.98 18.49
CA THR A 315 -22.42 1.90 19.44
C THR A 315 -23.58 1.26 18.72
N MET A 316 -23.86 0.00 19.05
CA MET A 316 -25.01 -0.68 18.45
C MET A 316 -26.31 -0.04 18.95
N PRO A 317 -27.12 0.55 18.05
CA PRO A 317 -28.41 1.07 18.45
C PRO A 317 -29.30 -0.09 18.88
N THR A 318 -30.09 0.10 19.95
CA THR A 318 -31.09 -0.87 20.39
C THR A 318 -32.35 -0.81 19.51
N GLN A 319 -32.56 0.31 18.84
CA GLN A 319 -33.66 0.53 17.90
C GLN A 319 -33.25 1.54 16.82
N LEU A 320 -33.66 1.29 15.59
CA LEU A 320 -33.58 2.22 14.46
C LEU A 320 -34.92 2.20 13.74
N ASP A 321 -35.58 3.35 13.64
CA ASP A 321 -36.93 3.48 13.09
C ASP A 321 -37.91 2.51 13.80
N ASP A 322 -38.59 1.65 13.04
CA ASP A 322 -39.49 0.60 13.51
C ASP A 322 -38.80 -0.77 13.66
N ILE A 323 -37.47 -0.80 13.78
CA ILE A 323 -36.67 -2.02 13.89
C ILE A 323 -35.96 -2.05 15.24
N ALA A 324 -36.35 -2.99 16.10
CA ALA A 324 -35.60 -3.34 17.31
C ALA A 324 -34.42 -4.24 16.97
N ILE A 325 -33.28 -3.98 17.60
CA ILE A 325 -32.03 -4.69 17.40
C ILE A 325 -31.63 -5.32 18.73
N THR A 326 -31.59 -6.65 18.76
CA THR A 326 -31.27 -7.41 19.98
C THR A 326 -30.02 -8.25 19.77
N GLN A 327 -29.12 -8.22 20.75
CA GLN A 327 -27.93 -9.05 20.72
C GLN A 327 -28.30 -10.48 21.14
N SER A 328 -28.19 -11.42 20.21
CA SER A 328 -28.52 -12.84 20.42
C SER A 328 -27.30 -13.68 20.81
N SER A 329 -26.10 -13.21 20.48
CA SER A 329 -24.82 -13.78 20.92
C SER A 329 -23.74 -12.69 20.89
N PRO A 330 -22.50 -12.93 21.37
CA PRO A 330 -21.46 -11.91 21.42
C PRO A 330 -21.25 -11.14 20.10
N PHE A 331 -21.48 -11.79 18.96
CA PHE A 331 -21.29 -11.17 17.63
C PHE A 331 -22.55 -11.11 16.78
N MET A 332 -23.66 -11.76 17.17
CA MET A 332 -24.87 -11.85 16.36
C MET A 332 -26.00 -10.96 16.88
N PHE A 333 -26.60 -10.22 15.97
CA PHE A 333 -27.71 -9.31 16.23
C PHE A 333 -28.94 -9.75 15.43
N GLN A 334 -30.10 -9.71 16.05
CA GLN A 334 -31.40 -9.97 15.44
C GLN A 334 -32.15 -8.66 15.27
N MET A 335 -32.86 -8.55 14.14
CA MET A 335 -33.69 -7.40 13.79
C MET A 335 -35.16 -7.83 13.77
N THR A 336 -35.99 -7.16 14.55
CA THR A 336 -37.43 -7.43 14.65
C THR A 336 -38.21 -6.15 14.45
N LYS A 337 -39.33 -6.23 13.71
CA LYS A 337 -40.23 -5.09 13.58
C LYS A 337 -40.89 -4.80 14.92
N THR A 338 -40.90 -3.54 15.34
CA THR A 338 -41.66 -3.09 16.50
C THR A 338 -43.07 -2.74 16.04
N ASP A 339 -44.08 -3.35 16.67
CA ASP A 339 -45.47 -2.93 16.53
C ASP A 339 -45.63 -1.64 17.35
N ASN A 340 -45.60 -0.49 16.68
CA ASN A 340 -45.94 0.81 17.28
C ASN A 340 -47.45 1.03 17.30
#